data_AF-A0A858RT09-F1
#
_entry.id   AF-A0A858RT09-F1
#
_cell.length_a   1.000
_cell.length_b   1.000
_cell.length_c   1.000
_cell.angle_alpha   90.00
_cell.angle_beta   90.00
_cell.angle_gamma   90.00
#
_symmetry.space_group_name_H-M   'P 1'
#
loop_
_entity.id
_entity.type
_entity.pdbx_description
1 polymer ?
#
loop_
_entity_poly.entity_id
_entity_poly.type
_entity_poly.pdbx_seq_one_letter_code
_entity_poly.pdbx_strand_id
1 'polypeptide(L)'
;MTEEIEALYQRIANGLAAHAKVEFLDLWLYVGATDGCLNDRIFCKVSDGTFFKLDNTSNIDLMLSFSETILDLWEASKNSGGKWDEMTFHLASDGRFEIDFEYNAPEGYLFDPERDNQWIRKNLGDVEINESPSQES
;
A
#
# COMPACT_ATOMS: atom_id res chain seq x y z
N MET A 1 3.93 -21.64 -3.46
CA MET A 1 3.71 -20.47 -2.58
C MET A 1 3.43 -21.02 -1.20
N THR A 2 4.12 -20.54 -0.17
CA THR A 2 4.02 -21.12 1.19
C THR A 2 2.85 -20.48 1.95
N GLU A 3 2.15 -21.26 2.79
CA GLU A 3 1.05 -20.80 3.66
C GLU A 3 1.45 -19.59 4.52
N GLU A 4 2.75 -19.45 4.83
CA GLU A 4 3.33 -18.33 5.56
C GLU A 4 3.23 -17.00 4.81
N ILE A 5 3.39 -16.99 3.47
CA ILE A 5 3.26 -15.77 2.65
C ILE A 5 1.79 -15.36 2.52
N GLU A 6 0.89 -16.34 2.36
CA GLU A 6 -0.55 -16.07 2.27
C GLU A 6 -1.10 -15.47 3.57
N ALA A 7 -0.60 -15.91 4.73
CA ALA A 7 -0.95 -15.32 6.02
C ALA A 7 -0.54 -13.84 6.13
N LEU A 8 0.55 -13.43 5.47
CA LEU A 8 0.97 -12.02 5.43
C LEU A 8 0.01 -11.17 4.61
N TYR A 9 -0.55 -11.70 3.51
CA TYR A 9 -1.54 -10.97 2.71
C TYR A 9 -2.78 -10.61 3.53
N GLN A 10 -3.29 -11.54 4.33
CA GLN A 10 -4.43 -11.27 5.20
C GLN A 10 -4.08 -10.24 6.28
N ARG A 11 -2.87 -10.28 6.85
CA ARG A 11 -2.41 -9.28 7.83
C ARG A 11 -2.29 -7.89 7.20
N ILE A 12 -1.81 -7.81 5.96
CA ILE A 12 -1.76 -6.55 5.20
C ILE A 12 -3.18 -6.04 4.94
N ALA A 13 -4.10 -6.88 4.46
CA ALA A 13 -5.50 -6.47 4.25
C ALA A 13 -6.13 -5.90 5.53
N ASN A 14 -5.94 -6.58 6.67
CA ASN A 14 -6.47 -6.14 7.96
C ASN A 14 -5.83 -4.83 8.42
N GLY A 15 -4.52 -4.67 8.27
CA GLY A 15 -3.82 -3.43 8.60
C GLY A 15 -4.28 -2.26 7.72
N LEU A 16 -4.38 -2.49 6.41
CA LEU A 16 -4.85 -1.50 5.44
C LEU A 16 -6.27 -1.03 5.76
N ALA A 17 -7.18 -1.97 6.05
CA ALA A 17 -8.55 -1.64 6.46
C ALA A 17 -8.59 -0.82 7.77
N ALA A 18 -7.69 -1.09 8.73
CA ALA A 18 -7.59 -0.32 9.97
C ALA A 18 -7.12 1.13 9.74
N HIS A 19 -6.41 1.42 8.64
CA HIS A 19 -6.02 2.78 8.26
C HIS A 19 -7.14 3.61 7.65
N ALA A 20 -8.15 2.97 7.04
CA ALA A 20 -9.17 3.68 6.26
C ALA A 20 -9.88 4.78 7.06
N LYS A 21 -10.13 4.57 8.37
CA LYS A 21 -10.84 5.48 9.30
C LYS A 21 -12.21 6.00 8.85
N VAL A 22 -12.60 5.73 7.60
CA VAL A 22 -13.86 6.05 6.94
C VAL A 22 -14.36 4.80 6.21
N GLU A 23 -15.64 4.79 5.87
CA GLU A 23 -16.19 3.78 4.98
C GLU A 23 -15.59 3.95 3.57
N PHE A 24 -15.01 2.87 3.03
CA PHE A 24 -14.34 2.86 1.73
C PHE A 24 -15.02 1.89 0.78
N LEU A 25 -14.92 2.16 -0.52
CA LEU A 25 -15.19 1.19 -1.58
C LEU A 25 -13.94 0.38 -1.91
N ASP A 26 -12.81 1.07 -2.03
CA ASP A 26 -11.54 0.49 -2.42
C ASP A 26 -10.39 1.16 -1.65
N LEU A 27 -9.39 0.35 -1.28
CA LEU A 27 -8.12 0.81 -0.73
C LEU A 27 -6.97 0.31 -1.61
N TRP A 28 -5.97 1.15 -1.82
CA TRP A 28 -4.72 0.77 -2.45
C TRP A 28 -3.56 1.07 -1.52
N LEU A 29 -2.68 0.10 -1.36
CA LEU A 29 -1.36 0.27 -0.78
C LEU A 29 -0.35 0.15 -1.92
N TYR A 30 0.46 1.19 -2.08
CA TYR A 30 1.62 1.19 -2.97
C TYR A 30 2.89 1.21 -2.13
N VAL A 31 3.79 0.27 -2.37
CA VAL A 31 5.05 0.14 -1.64
C VAL A 31 6.22 0.10 -2.63
N GLY A 32 7.22 0.94 -2.41
CA GLY A 32 8.57 0.76 -2.97
C GLY A 32 9.52 0.19 -1.90
N ALA A 33 10.35 -0.78 -2.28
CA ALA A 33 11.19 -1.52 -1.34
C ALA A 33 12.63 -1.76 -1.83
N THR A 34 13.61 -1.25 -1.10
CA THR A 34 15.05 -1.48 -1.34
C THR A 34 15.70 -2.10 -0.11
N ASP A 35 16.96 -2.54 -0.26
CA ASP A 35 17.74 -3.05 0.88
C ASP A 35 17.90 -1.95 1.95
N GLY A 36 17.09 -2.06 3.01
CA GLY A 36 17.12 -1.15 4.16
C GLY A 36 16.09 -0.01 4.12
N CYS A 37 15.18 0.05 3.15
CA CYS A 37 14.16 1.08 3.10
C CYS A 37 12.86 0.61 2.44
N LEU A 38 11.74 0.89 3.10
CA LEU A 38 10.39 0.81 2.54
C LEU A 38 9.82 2.22 2.45
N ASN A 39 9.04 2.47 1.40
CA ASN A 39 8.23 3.66 1.28
C ASN A 39 6.82 3.26 0.84
N ASP A 40 5.87 3.37 1.74
CA ASP A 40 4.47 3.03 1.53
C ASP A 40 3.57 4.26 1.40
N ARG A 41 2.53 4.12 0.58
CA ARG A 41 1.49 5.13 0.38
C ARG A 41 0.14 4.43 0.35
N ILE A 42 -0.83 4.98 1.05
CA ILE A 42 -2.19 4.43 1.11
C ILE A 42 -3.16 5.40 0.44
N PHE A 43 -3.98 4.87 -0.45
CA PHE A 43 -5.05 5.59 -1.14
C PHE A 43 -6.40 4.94 -0.85
N CYS A 44 -7.44 5.75 -0.77
CA CYS A 44 -8.79 5.33 -0.46
C CYS A 44 -9.76 5.94 -1.46
N LYS A 45 -10.70 5.15 -1.96
CA LYS A 45 -11.87 5.63 -2.70
C LYS A 45 -13.11 5.40 -1.86
N VAL A 46 -13.89 6.43 -1.64
CA VAL A 46 -15.15 6.35 -0.87
C VAL A 46 -16.36 6.27 -1.80
N SER A 47 -17.55 6.09 -1.22
CA SER A 47 -18.80 5.76 -1.94
C SER A 47 -19.26 6.80 -2.97
N ASP A 48 -18.90 8.07 -2.78
CA ASP A 48 -19.20 9.15 -3.73
C ASP A 48 -18.20 9.23 -4.91
N GLY A 49 -17.18 8.36 -4.92
CA GLY A 49 -16.14 8.31 -5.95
C GLY A 49 -14.92 9.18 -5.67
N THR A 50 -14.89 9.91 -4.54
CA THR A 50 -13.75 10.75 -4.14
C THR A 50 -12.55 9.89 -3.73
N PHE A 51 -11.35 10.34 -4.12
CA PHE A 51 -10.09 9.71 -3.74
C PHE A 51 -9.36 10.52 -2.67
N PHE A 52 -8.80 9.81 -1.69
CA PHE A 52 -7.98 10.36 -0.61
C PHE A 52 -6.62 9.66 -0.55
N LYS A 53 -5.57 10.41 -0.26
CA LYS A 53 -4.32 9.87 0.28
C LYS A 53 -4.41 9.84 1.79
N LEU A 54 -4.26 8.67 2.40
CA LEU A 54 -4.40 8.51 3.85
C LEU A 54 -3.10 8.87 4.58
N ASP A 55 -3.22 9.58 5.69
CA ASP A 55 -2.10 9.85 6.59
C ASP A 55 -1.85 8.65 7.52
N ASN A 56 -0.81 7.89 7.17
CA ASN A 56 -0.35 6.72 7.94
C ASN A 56 0.31 7.12 9.28
N THR A 57 0.66 8.39 9.51
CA THR A 57 1.45 8.79 10.70
C THR A 57 0.62 9.03 11.96
N SER A 58 -0.70 9.07 11.83
CA SER A 58 -1.62 9.43 12.91
C SER A 58 -1.76 8.39 14.03
N ASN A 59 -1.35 7.14 13.80
CA ASN A 59 -1.26 6.09 14.83
C ASN A 59 0.05 5.32 14.63
N ILE A 60 1.07 5.67 15.43
CA ILE A 60 2.44 5.16 15.26
C ILE A 60 2.54 3.65 15.47
N ASP A 61 1.80 3.08 16.41
CA ASP A 61 1.84 1.63 16.69
C ASP A 61 1.23 0.83 15.53
N LEU A 62 0.11 1.33 14.98
CA LEU A 62 -0.50 0.74 13.79
C LEU A 62 0.44 0.86 12.59
N MET A 63 1.01 2.04 12.35
CA MET A 63 1.95 2.29 11.26
C MET A 63 3.16 1.36 11.32
N LEU A 64 3.78 1.21 12.50
CA LEU A 64 4.95 0.36 12.70
C LEU A 64 4.62 -1.12 12.47
N SER A 65 3.57 -1.64 13.12
CA SER A 65 3.16 -3.05 12.95
C SER A 65 2.74 -3.38 11.52
N PHE A 66 2.14 -2.43 10.81
CA PHE A 66 1.80 -2.56 9.40
C PHE A 66 3.05 -2.58 8.51
N SER A 67 3.98 -1.65 8.74
CA SER A 67 5.25 -1.58 8.01
C SER A 67 6.12 -2.82 8.24
N GLU A 68 6.15 -3.36 9.46
CA GLU A 68 6.82 -4.62 9.80
C GLU A 68 6.24 -5.79 9.02
N THR A 69 4.91 -5.86 8.88
CA THR A 69 4.25 -6.92 8.11
C THR A 69 4.61 -6.86 6.62
N ILE A 70 4.72 -5.66 6.05
CA ILE A 70 5.17 -5.45 4.66
C ILE A 70 6.64 -5.85 4.51
N LEU A 71 7.49 -5.50 5.49
CA LEU A 71 8.89 -5.86 5.49
C LEU A 71 9.09 -7.38 5.57
N ASP A 72 8.34 -8.06 6.43
CA ASP A 72 8.34 -9.52 6.53
C ASP A 72 7.99 -10.17 5.18
N LEU A 73 7.00 -9.62 4.47
CA LEU A 73 6.63 -10.09 3.13
C LEU A 73 7.77 -9.88 2.13
N TRP A 74 8.39 -8.71 2.13
CA TRP A 74 9.49 -8.39 1.23
C TRP A 74 10.70 -9.30 1.47
N GLU A 75 11.11 -9.49 2.73
CA GLU A 75 12.22 -10.36 3.10
C GLU A 75 11.92 -11.83 2.79
N ALA A 76 10.71 -12.31 3.06
CA ALA A 76 10.29 -13.68 2.68
C ALA A 76 10.34 -13.88 1.15
N SER A 77 9.87 -12.89 0.39
CA SER A 77 9.90 -12.91 -1.08
C SER A 77 11.33 -12.89 -1.62
N LYS A 78 12.19 -12.03 -1.06
CA LYS A 78 13.62 -11.95 -1.39
C LYS A 78 14.35 -13.26 -1.10
N ASN A 79 14.11 -13.87 0.06
CA ASN A 79 14.74 -15.14 0.46
C ASN A 79 14.30 -16.32 -0.41
N SER A 80 13.12 -16.24 -1.03
CA SER A 80 12.64 -17.26 -1.98
C SER A 80 13.02 -16.97 -3.45
N GLY A 81 13.83 -15.93 -3.69
CA GLY A 81 14.30 -15.54 -5.03
C GLY A 81 13.36 -14.62 -5.81
N GLY A 82 12.26 -14.17 -5.19
CA GLY A 82 11.28 -13.24 -5.75
C GLY A 82 11.39 -11.83 -5.18
N LYS A 83 12.60 -11.27 -5.08
CA LYS A 83 12.83 -9.89 -4.61
C LYS A 83 12.15 -8.90 -5.56
N TRP A 84 10.99 -8.39 -5.16
CA TRP A 84 10.26 -7.34 -5.87
C TRP A 84 10.77 -5.96 -5.45
N ASP A 85 10.63 -4.99 -6.34
CA ASP A 85 11.03 -3.61 -6.08
C ASP A 85 9.83 -2.77 -5.67
N GLU A 86 8.65 -3.08 -6.24
CA GLU A 86 7.39 -2.41 -5.93
C GLU A 86 6.26 -3.42 -5.76
N MET A 87 5.30 -3.07 -4.90
CA MET A 87 4.08 -3.84 -4.68
C MET A 87 2.88 -2.91 -4.73
N THR A 88 1.83 -3.34 -5.43
CA THR A 88 0.50 -2.76 -5.36
C THR A 88 -0.43 -3.78 -4.71
N PHE A 89 -1.09 -3.38 -3.62
CA PHE A 89 -2.11 -4.19 -2.96
C PHE A 89 -3.43 -3.43 -3.04
N HIS A 90 -4.44 -4.03 -3.65
CA HIS A 90 -5.79 -3.49 -3.76
C HIS A 90 -6.75 -4.29 -2.89
N LEU A 91 -7.54 -3.61 -2.07
CA LEU A 91 -8.55 -4.21 -1.19
C LEU A 91 -9.91 -3.57 -1.46
N ALA A 92 -10.87 -4.39 -1.90
CA ALA A 92 -12.25 -3.99 -2.03
C ALA A 92 -12.99 -4.07 -0.69
N SER A 93 -14.05 -3.27 -0.52
CA SER A 93 -14.88 -3.23 0.68
C SER A 93 -15.58 -4.57 1.01
N ASP A 94 -15.71 -5.46 0.02
CA ASP A 94 -16.25 -6.81 0.19
C ASP A 94 -15.22 -7.84 0.70
N GLY A 95 -13.98 -7.41 0.93
CA GLY A 95 -12.89 -8.22 1.47
C GLY A 95 -12.06 -8.95 0.42
N ARG A 96 -12.40 -8.86 -0.88
CA ARG A 96 -11.52 -9.37 -1.94
C ARG A 96 -10.31 -8.46 -2.09
N PHE A 97 -9.16 -9.06 -2.35
CA PHE A 97 -7.92 -8.33 -2.60
C PHE A 97 -7.15 -8.88 -3.79
N GLU A 98 -6.36 -8.02 -4.41
CA GLU A 98 -5.44 -8.31 -5.51
C GLU A 98 -4.06 -7.75 -5.15
N ILE A 99 -3.01 -8.45 -5.59
CA ILE A 99 -1.62 -8.06 -5.30
C ILE A 99 -0.81 -8.19 -6.58
N ASP A 100 -0.16 -7.10 -6.97
CA ASP A 100 0.76 -7.04 -8.09
C ASP A 100 2.16 -6.69 -7.60
N PHE A 101 3.15 -7.47 -8.07
CA PHE A 101 4.56 -7.23 -7.79
C PHE A 101 5.26 -6.76 -9.06
N GLU A 102 5.99 -5.65 -8.98
CA GLU A 102 6.85 -5.16 -10.07
C GLU A 102 8.33 -5.39 -9.73
N TYR A 103 9.11 -5.71 -10.77
CA TYR A 103 10.52 -6.08 -10.68
C TYR A 103 11.33 -5.24 -11.66
N ASN A 104 12.61 -5.02 -11.33
CA ASN A 104 13.58 -4.21 -12.07
C ASN A 104 13.23 -2.72 -12.12
N ALA A 105 12.89 -2.14 -10.97
CA ALA A 105 12.73 -0.69 -10.86
C ALA A 105 14.07 0.04 -11.10
N PRO A 106 14.06 1.22 -11.75
CA PRO A 106 15.25 2.02 -11.99
C PRO A 106 15.81 2.57 -10.68
N GLU A 107 17.10 2.92 -10.62
CA GLU A 107 17.70 3.53 -9.43
C GLU A 107 16.97 4.82 -9.00
N GLY A 108 16.81 5.01 -7.69
CA GLY A 108 16.18 6.22 -7.12
C GLY A 108 14.65 6.23 -7.16
N TYR A 109 14.00 5.17 -7.64
CA TYR A 109 12.54 5.07 -7.78
C TYR A 109 11.75 5.31 -6.49
N LEU A 110 12.33 4.96 -5.33
CA LEU A 110 11.63 4.90 -4.06
C LEU A 110 10.98 6.24 -3.67
N PHE A 111 11.62 7.35 -4.03
CA PHE A 111 11.18 8.72 -3.70
C PHE A 111 10.97 9.58 -4.95
N ASP A 112 10.81 8.96 -6.12
CA ASP A 112 10.58 9.68 -7.37
C ASP A 112 9.11 10.13 -7.49
N PRO A 113 8.82 11.45 -7.42
CA PRO A 113 7.46 11.96 -7.50
C PRO A 113 6.80 11.70 -8.85
N GLU A 114 7.58 11.59 -9.93
CA GLU A 114 7.04 11.31 -11.26
C GLU A 114 6.54 9.87 -11.33
N ARG A 115 7.23 8.94 -10.66
CA ARG A 115 6.81 7.55 -10.57
C ARG A 115 5.54 7.38 -9.74
N ASP A 116 5.40 8.13 -8.66
CA ASP A 116 4.14 8.21 -7.89
C ASP A 116 2.98 8.66 -8.80
N ASN A 117 3.18 9.73 -9.58
CA ASN A 117 2.15 10.23 -10.49
C ASN A 117 1.81 9.22 -11.59
N GLN A 118 2.80 8.49 -12.11
CA GLN A 118 2.57 7.43 -13.10
C GLN A 118 1.78 6.27 -12.49
N TRP A 119 2.12 5.87 -11.26
CA TRP A 119 1.39 4.83 -10.54
C TRP A 119 -0.06 5.25 -10.29
N ILE A 120 -0.30 6.49 -9.86
CA ILE A 120 -1.65 7.04 -9.64
C ILE A 120 -2.46 6.99 -10.94
N ARG A 121 -1.92 7.49 -12.05
CA ARG A 121 -2.63 7.47 -13.34
C ARG A 121 -2.91 6.06 -13.83
N LYS A 122 -1.97 5.12 -13.63
CA LYS A 122 -2.12 3.72 -14.04
C LYS A 122 -3.22 3.00 -13.25
N ASN A 123 -3.25 3.17 -11.93
CA ASN A 123 -4.09 2.36 -11.04
C ASN A 123 -5.40 3.05 -10.63
N LEU A 124 -5.38 4.37 -10.49
CA LEU A 124 -6.52 5.17 -10.04
C LEU A 124 -7.17 5.97 -11.21
N GLY A 125 -6.45 6.16 -12.31
CA GLY A 125 -6.88 6.95 -13.46
C GLY A 125 -6.55 8.43 -13.34
N ASP A 126 -7.13 9.25 -14.22
CA ASP A 126 -7.03 10.72 -14.15
C ASP A 126 -7.98 11.26 -13.08
N VAL A 127 -7.56 11.15 -11.81
CA VAL A 127 -8.34 11.56 -10.64
C VAL A 127 -7.63 12.63 -9.82
N GLU A 128 -8.42 13.44 -9.11
CA GLU A 128 -7.91 14.35 -8.08
C GLU A 128 -7.76 13.59 -6.75
N ILE A 129 -6.56 13.63 -6.17
CA ILE A 129 -6.27 13.01 -4.89
C ILE A 129 -6.36 14.08 -3.80
N ASN A 130 -7.33 13.94 -2.91
CA ASN A 130 -7.47 14.81 -1.76
C ASN A 130 -6.57 14.33 -0.61
N GLU A 131 -6.14 15.24 0.25
CA GLU A 131 -5.55 14.84 1.53
C GLU A 131 -6.64 14.26 2.44
N SER A 132 -6.28 13.26 3.23
CA SER A 132 -7.20 12.67 4.22
C SER A 132 -7.85 13.78 5.05
N PRO A 133 -9.18 13.75 5.27
CA PRO A 133 -9.82 14.76 6.10
C PRO A 133 -9.15 14.77 7.48
N SER A 134 -8.55 15.90 7.83
CA SER A 134 -7.98 16.14 9.16
C SER A 134 -9.08 15.86 10.17
N GLN A 135 -8.88 14.91 11.08
CA GLN A 135 -9.79 14.76 12.19
C GLN A 135 -9.57 15.97 13.10
N GLU A 136 -10.49 16.94 13.08
CA GLU A 136 -10.60 17.91 14.16
C GLU A 136 -10.96 17.13 15.43
N SER A 137 -10.05 17.16 16.40
CA SER A 137 -10.19 16.59 17.75
C SER A 137 -11.28 17.28 18.56
#